data_AF-A0A1I0ELX7-F1
#
_entry.id   AF-A0A1I0ELX7-F1
#
_cell.length_a   1.000
_cell.length_b   1.000
_cell.length_c   1.000
_cell.angle_alpha   90.00
_cell.angle_beta   90.00
_cell.angle_gamma   90.00
#
_symmetry.space_group_name_H-M   'P 1'
#
loop_
_entity.id
_entity.type
_entity.pdbx_description
1 polymer ?
#
loop_
_entity_poly.entity_id
_entity_poly.type
_entity_poly.pdbx_seq_one_letter_code
_entity_poly.pdbx_strand_id
1 'polypeptide(L)'
;MSQQEVSREQYQVLVSQCRYADTAKARARCRAEVVELYRIGRTDKSLDCRTYSGITVCGKLRLSKSERQCVRHSVEQGVPYRRAEVECYALS
;
A
#
# COMPACT_ATOMS: atom_id res chain seq x y z
N MET A 1 -4.56 13.63 -16.75
CA MET A 1 -3.47 12.84 -16.12
C MET A 1 -3.48 11.46 -16.77
N SER A 2 -2.32 10.94 -17.17
CA SER A 2 -2.20 9.60 -17.76
C SER A 2 -2.02 8.56 -16.66
N GLN A 3 -2.82 7.49 -16.69
CA GLN A 3 -2.69 6.35 -15.78
C GLN A 3 -1.34 5.64 -15.98
N GLN A 4 -0.73 5.23 -14.86
CA GLN A 4 0.49 4.43 -14.84
C GLN A 4 0.16 2.99 -15.26
N GLU A 5 0.86 2.47 -16.28
CA GLU A 5 0.74 1.07 -16.69
C GLU A 5 1.40 0.18 -15.65
N VAL A 6 0.75 -0.90 -15.23
CA VAL A 6 1.33 -1.91 -14.33
C VAL A 6 0.98 -3.32 -14.83
N SER A 7 1.75 -4.33 -14.42
CA SER A 7 1.41 -5.72 -14.73
C SER A 7 0.09 -6.13 -14.06
N ARG A 8 -0.50 -7.23 -14.53
CA ARG A 8 -1.69 -7.80 -13.90
C ARG A 8 -1.43 -8.19 -12.44
N GLU A 9 -0.27 -8.77 -12.12
CA GLU A 9 0.06 -9.11 -10.72
C GLU A 9 0.24 -7.85 -9.86
N GLN A 10 0.92 -6.83 -10.39
CA GLN A 10 1.10 -5.57 -9.67
C GLN A 10 -0.24 -4.89 -9.38
N TYR A 11 -1.14 -4.87 -10.36
CA TYR A 11 -2.49 -4.35 -10.18
C TYR A 11 -3.27 -5.14 -9.11
N GLN A 12 -3.14 -6.47 -9.10
CA GLN A 12 -3.76 -7.31 -8.08
C GLN A 12 -3.24 -7.01 -6.68
N VAL A 13 -1.93 -6.77 -6.51
CA VAL A 13 -1.37 -6.36 -5.22
C VAL A 13 -1.94 -5.01 -4.78
N LEU A 14 -1.95 -4.02 -5.69
CA LEU A 14 -2.52 -2.68 -5.43
C LEU A 14 -3.98 -2.74 -4.99
N VAL A 15 -4.81 -3.59 -5.60
CA VAL A 15 -6.21 -3.78 -5.18
C VAL A 15 -6.30 -4.57 -3.88
N SER A 16 -5.49 -5.62 -3.72
CA SER A 16 -5.54 -6.52 -2.57
C SER A 16 -5.12 -5.84 -1.28
N GLN A 17 -4.10 -4.97 -1.32
CA GLN A 17 -3.64 -4.24 -0.14
C GLN A 17 -4.73 -3.33 0.44
N CYS A 18 -5.69 -2.88 -0.38
CA CYS A 18 -6.81 -2.07 0.10
C CYS A 18 -7.67 -2.77 1.14
N ARG A 19 -7.55 -4.10 1.32
CA ARG A 19 -8.22 -4.83 2.41
C ARG A 19 -7.78 -4.37 3.80
N TYR A 20 -6.56 -3.86 3.90
CA TYR A 20 -5.95 -3.48 5.18
C TYR A 20 -6.44 -2.14 5.72
N ALA A 21 -6.98 -1.26 4.86
CA ALA A 21 -7.50 0.03 5.32
C ALA A 21 -8.62 -0.13 6.37
N ASP A 22 -8.55 0.67 7.44
CA ASP A 22 -9.36 0.57 8.67
C ASP A 22 -10.88 0.43 8.46
N THR A 23 -11.47 1.19 7.52
CA THR A 23 -12.93 1.32 7.39
C THR A 23 -13.39 0.94 5.99
N ALA A 24 -14.63 0.47 5.85
CA ALA A 24 -15.23 0.18 4.53
C ALA A 24 -15.12 1.37 3.56
N LYS A 25 -15.30 2.60 4.06
CA LYS A 25 -15.12 3.83 3.28
C LYS A 25 -13.68 4.03 2.82
N ALA A 26 -12.70 3.77 3.68
CA ALA A 26 -11.29 3.85 3.34
C ALA A 26 -10.89 2.78 2.31
N ARG A 27 -11.41 1.55 2.44
CA ARG A 27 -11.20 0.46 1.46
C ARG A 27 -11.78 0.83 0.09
N ALA A 28 -12.99 1.37 0.05
CA ALA A 28 -13.62 1.84 -1.19
C ALA A 28 -12.80 2.96 -1.84
N ARG A 29 -12.33 3.93 -1.05
CA ARG A 29 -11.49 5.02 -1.54
C ARG A 29 -10.14 4.52 -2.07
N CYS A 30 -9.50 3.57 -1.38
CA CYS A 30 -8.27 2.95 -1.84
C CYS A 30 -8.46 2.28 -3.21
N ARG A 31 -9.53 1.49 -3.39
CA ARG A 31 -9.82 0.85 -4.67
C ARG A 31 -10.11 1.86 -5.78
N ALA A 32 -10.86 2.91 -5.49
CA ALA A 32 -11.14 3.98 -6.45
C ALA A 32 -9.84 4.65 -6.92
N GLU A 33 -8.92 4.93 -6.01
CA GLU A 33 -7.61 5.51 -6.36
C GLU A 33 -6.74 4.56 -7.17
N VAL A 34 -6.79 3.25 -6.89
CA VAL A 34 -6.09 2.27 -7.72
C VAL A 34 -6.61 2.29 -9.15
N VAL A 35 -7.93 2.37 -9.34
CA VAL A 35 -8.55 2.50 -10.66
C VAL A 35 -8.24 3.84 -11.32
N GLU A 36 -8.15 4.92 -10.56
CA GLU A 36 -7.86 6.26 -11.08
C GLU A 36 -6.40 6.39 -11.54
N LEU A 37 -5.46 5.83 -10.79
CA LEU A 37 -4.02 6.04 -10.99
C LEU A 37 -3.37 4.97 -11.87
N TYR A 38 -3.90 3.73 -11.86
CA TYR A 38 -3.25 2.59 -12.50
C TYR A 38 -4.15 1.92 -13.53
N ARG A 39 -3.52 1.39 -14.58
CA ARG A 39 -4.18 0.51 -15.56
C ARG A 39 -3.32 -0.71 -15.85
N ILE A 40 -3.97 -1.83 -16.15
CA ILE A 40 -3.28 -3.05 -16.56
C ILE A 40 -2.63 -2.81 -17.93
N GLY A 41 -1.35 -3.10 -18.03
CA GLY A 41 -0.53 -2.92 -19.23
C GLY A 41 0.79 -3.64 -19.08
N ARG A 42 1.89 -2.94 -19.34
CA ARG A 42 3.25 -3.48 -19.15
C ARG A 42 3.66 -3.41 -17.69
N THR A 43 4.52 -4.36 -17.28
CA THR A 43 5.13 -4.35 -15.95
C THR A 43 5.90 -3.07 -15.72
N ASP A 44 5.60 -2.41 -14.60
CA ASP A 44 6.32 -1.22 -14.18
C ASP A 44 7.40 -1.58 -13.18
N LYS A 45 8.66 -1.49 -13.61
CA LYS A 45 9.82 -1.76 -12.76
C LYS A 45 10.11 -0.64 -11.75
N SER A 46 9.50 0.53 -11.93
CA SER A 46 9.62 1.68 -11.03
C SER A 46 8.53 1.71 -9.95
N LEU A 47 7.51 0.84 -10.05
CA LEU A 47 6.49 0.72 -9.01
C LEU A 47 7.13 0.24 -7.71
N ASP A 48 7.00 1.04 -6.65
CA ASP A 48 7.53 0.73 -5.32
C ASP A 48 6.74 -0.43 -4.70
N CYS A 49 7.16 -1.66 -4.94
CA CYS A 49 6.61 -2.86 -4.32
C CYS A 49 7.55 -3.38 -3.23
N ARG A 50 6.99 -3.66 -2.06
CA ARG A 50 7.74 -4.07 -0.88
C ARG A 50 7.02 -5.20 -0.15
N THR A 51 7.81 -6.13 0.37
CA THR A 51 7.31 -7.29 1.11
C THR A 51 8.02 -7.39 2.44
N TYR A 52 7.25 -7.38 3.52
CA TYR A 52 7.74 -7.60 4.89
C TYR A 52 6.77 -8.53 5.61
N SER A 53 7.29 -9.46 6.40
CA SER A 53 6.47 -10.37 7.22
C SER A 53 5.39 -11.11 6.41
N GLY A 54 5.70 -11.50 5.17
CA GLY A 54 4.77 -12.18 4.25
C GLY A 54 3.70 -11.27 3.63
N ILE A 55 3.71 -9.97 3.92
CA ILE A 55 2.77 -8.99 3.41
C ILE A 55 3.43 -8.20 2.28
N THR A 56 2.86 -8.27 1.09
CA THR A 56 3.28 -7.47 -0.06
C THR A 56 2.31 -6.31 -0.27
N VAL A 57 2.88 -5.11 -0.44
CA VAL A 57 2.15 -3.90 -0.84
C VAL A 57 2.93 -3.15 -1.91
N CYS A 58 2.22 -2.40 -2.75
CA CYS A 58 2.80 -1.59 -3.81
C CYS A 58 2.31 -0.13 -3.73
N GLY A 59 3.15 0.77 -4.23
CA GLY A 59 2.87 2.19 -4.32
C GLY A 59 2.73 2.88 -2.95
N LYS A 60 2.06 4.03 -2.98
CA LYS A 60 1.88 4.86 -1.78
C LYS A 60 0.73 4.31 -0.93
N LEU A 61 1.02 4.03 0.34
CA LEU A 61 0.01 3.63 1.31
C LEU A 61 -0.69 4.87 1.88
N ARG A 62 -2.00 4.77 2.03
CA ARG A 62 -2.78 5.80 2.71
C ARG A 62 -2.99 5.45 4.16
N LEU A 63 -2.00 5.83 4.95
CA LEU A 63 -2.05 5.59 6.38
C LEU A 63 -3.08 6.49 7.08
N SER A 64 -3.89 5.89 7.93
CA SER A 64 -4.78 6.51 8.91
C SER A 64 -3.97 7.16 10.04
N LYS A 65 -4.67 7.75 11.02
CA LYS A 65 -4.00 8.40 12.16
C LYS A 65 -3.33 7.37 13.07
N SER A 66 -3.99 6.24 13.34
CA SER A 66 -3.46 5.14 14.16
C SER A 66 -2.28 4.46 13.48
N GLU A 67 -2.40 4.16 12.19
CA GLU A 67 -1.31 3.55 11.41
C GLU A 67 -0.05 4.44 11.41
N ARG A 68 -0.20 5.77 11.24
CA ARG A 68 0.94 6.71 11.35
C ARG A 68 1.55 6.78 12.74
N GLN A 69 0.75 6.58 13.78
CA GLN A 69 1.26 6.52 15.15
C GLN A 69 2.03 5.21 15.37
N CYS A 70 1.50 4.08 14.90
CA CYS A 70 2.21 2.80 14.88
C CYS A 70 3.55 2.92 14.15
N VAL A 71 3.59 3.54 12.96
CA VAL A 71 4.84 3.72 12.21
C VAL A 71 5.85 4.51 13.01
N ARG A 72 5.45 5.62 13.64
CA ARG A 72 6.34 6.44 14.47
C ARG A 72 6.89 5.65 15.65
N HIS A 73 6.02 4.96 16.38
CA HIS A 73 6.42 4.16 17.53
C HIS A 73 7.39 3.04 17.13
N SER A 74 7.08 2.29 16.07
CA SER A 74 7.96 1.23 15.56
C SER A 74 9.33 1.76 15.12
N VAL A 75 9.37 2.93 14.49
CA VAL A 75 10.64 3.58 14.10
C VAL A 75 11.44 4.01 15.32
N GLU A 76 10.80 4.54 16.37
CA GLU A 76 11.46 4.88 17.65
C GLU A 76 12.04 3.64 18.34
N GLN A 77 11.44 2.46 18.13
CA GLN A 77 11.96 1.17 18.61
C GLN A 77 13.02 0.56 17.68
N GLY A 78 13.47 1.28 16.64
CA GLY A 78 14.55 0.85 15.73
C GLY A 78 14.09 0.08 14.50
N VAL A 79 12.78 -0.03 14.22
CA VAL A 79 12.27 -0.66 13.00
C VAL A 79 12.46 0.29 11.80
N PRO A 80 13.00 -0.18 10.65
CA PRO A 80 13.11 0.66 9.46
C PRO A 80 11.74 1.19 8.99
N TYR A 81 11.66 2.48 8.64
CA TYR A 81 10.40 3.13 8.23
C TYR A 81 9.63 2.32 7.17
N ARG A 82 10.32 1.83 6.13
CA ARG A 82 9.67 1.06 5.05
C ARG A 82 9.03 -0.23 5.54
N ARG A 83 9.63 -0.90 6.52
CA ARG A 83 9.08 -2.09 7.18
C ARG A 83 7.91 -1.72 8.07
N ALA A 84 8.11 -0.73 8.94
CA ALA A 84 7.07 -0.23 9.84
C ALA A 84 5.81 0.19 9.09
N GLU A 85 5.95 0.88 7.96
CA GLU A 85 4.83 1.32 7.13
C GLU A 85 4.03 0.15 6.52
N VAL A 86 4.68 -0.97 6.16
CA VAL A 86 3.96 -2.16 5.68
C VAL A 86 3.29 -2.90 6.82
N GLU A 87 4.03 -3.16 7.90
CA GLU A 87 3.53 -3.93 9.03
C GLU A 87 2.39 -3.17 9.72
N CYS A 88 2.56 -1.88 10.00
CA CYS A 88 1.50 -1.07 10.60
C CYS A 88 0.30 -0.88 9.67
N TYR A 89 0.47 -0.78 8.35
CA TYR A 89 -0.68 -0.70 7.45
C TYR A 89 -1.50 -2.00 7.45
N ALA A 90 -0.84 -3.15 7.58
CA ALA A 90 -1.50 -4.45 7.43
C ALA A 90 -1.92 -5.12 8.73
N LEU A 91 -1.33 -4.74 9.87
CA LEU A 91 -1.45 -5.42 11.15
C LEU A 91 -1.95 -4.51 12.30
N SER A 92 -2.22 -3.22 12.06
CA SER A 92 -2.73 -2.31 13.09
C SER A 92 -4.21 -2.47 13.40
#